data_AF-A0A8X7TG96-F1
#
_entry.id   AF-A0A8X7TG96-F1
#
_cell.length_a   1.000
_cell.length_b   1.000
_cell.length_c   1.000
_cell.angle_alpha   90.00
_cell.angle_beta   90.00
_cell.angle_gamma   90.00
#
_symmetry.space_group_name_H-M   'P 1'
#
loop_
_entity.id
_entity.type
_entity.pdbx_description
1 polymer ?
#
loop_
_entity_poly.entity_id
_entity_poly.type
_entity_poly.pdbx_seq_one_letter_code
_entity_poly.pdbx_strand_id
1 'polypeptide(L)'
;MVGENNEVTANVGGGSGSNKMPTLEEYGTNLTKLAEEGKLDPVVGRQPQIERVVQILGRRTKNNPCLIGEPGVGKTAIAEGLAQRIASGDVPETIEGKKVITLDMGLLVAGTKYRGEFEERLKKLMEEIKQSDEIILFIDEVHTLIGAGAAEGAIDAANILKPALARGELQCIGATTLDEYRKHIEKDPALERRFQPVKVPEPTVDETIQILKGLRERYEIHHKLRYTDDSLVAAAQLSYQYISDRFLPDKAIDLIDEAGSRVRLRHAQVPEEARELEKELRQITKEKNEAVRGQDFEKAGTLRDREIELRAE
;
A
#
# COMPACT_ATOMS: atom_id res chain seq x y z
N MET A 1 15.62 39.36 -46.79
CA MET A 1 14.47 38.57 -47.30
C MET A 1 15.02 37.48 -48.21
N VAL A 2 15.46 36.36 -47.64
CA VAL A 2 15.37 34.98 -48.15
C VAL A 2 15.64 34.13 -46.91
N GLY A 3 14.63 33.37 -46.48
CA GLY A 3 14.66 32.55 -45.27
C GLY A 3 15.20 31.15 -45.55
N GLU A 4 15.92 30.62 -44.56
CA GLU A 4 16.34 29.22 -44.48
C GLU A 4 15.12 28.35 -44.13
N ASN A 5 14.81 27.38 -44.99
CA ASN A 5 13.90 26.29 -44.67
C ASN A 5 14.73 25.10 -44.19
N ASN A 6 14.71 24.85 -42.88
CA ASN A 6 15.15 23.59 -42.30
C ASN A 6 14.07 22.53 -42.54
N GLU A 7 14.40 21.51 -43.34
CA GLU A 7 13.63 20.28 -43.43
C GLU A 7 13.73 19.52 -42.10
N VAL A 8 12.62 19.50 -41.36
CA VAL A 8 12.45 18.61 -40.21
C VAL A 8 12.00 17.26 -40.76
N THR A 9 12.93 16.32 -40.81
CA THR A 9 12.67 14.91 -41.10
C THR A 9 11.79 14.33 -39.98
N ALA A 10 10.61 13.84 -40.38
CA ALA A 10 9.67 13.16 -39.53
C ALA A 10 10.27 11.83 -39.04
N ASN A 11 10.66 11.79 -37.77
CA ASN A 11 11.03 10.54 -37.12
C ASN A 11 9.74 9.84 -36.67
N VAL A 12 9.23 8.95 -37.53
CA VAL A 12 8.10 8.07 -37.24
C VAL A 12 8.60 6.97 -36.31
N GLY A 13 8.64 7.28 -35.00
CA GLY A 13 8.85 6.31 -33.94
C GLY A 13 7.56 5.54 -33.69
N GLY A 14 7.47 4.32 -34.23
CA GLY A 14 6.44 3.35 -33.87
C GLY A 14 6.53 3.00 -32.39
N GLY A 15 5.59 3.49 -31.61
CA GLY A 15 5.33 3.07 -30.24
C GLY A 15 3.95 2.43 -30.19
N SER A 16 3.92 1.13 -29.92
CA SER A 16 2.75 0.31 -29.60
C SER A 16 1.69 1.07 -28.80
N GLY A 17 0.43 1.01 -29.26
CA GLY A 17 -0.70 1.68 -28.62
C GLY A 17 -0.76 1.38 -27.13
N SER A 18 -0.50 2.40 -26.31
CA SER A 18 -0.91 2.36 -24.92
C SER A 18 -2.44 2.34 -24.92
N ASN A 19 -3.00 1.19 -24.57
CA ASN A 19 -4.39 1.10 -24.16
C ASN A 19 -4.50 1.97 -22.90
N LYS A 20 -4.78 3.26 -23.07
CA LYS A 20 -4.92 4.20 -21.96
C LYS A 20 -6.14 3.74 -21.17
N MET A 21 -5.92 3.31 -19.93
CA MET A 21 -6.97 2.93 -18.98
C MET A 21 -7.07 4.03 -17.92
N PRO A 22 -7.58 5.22 -18.29
CA PRO A 22 -7.54 6.40 -17.43
C PRO A 22 -8.32 6.18 -16.13
N THR A 23 -9.43 5.45 -16.19
CA THR A 23 -10.25 5.20 -15.00
C THR A 23 -9.52 4.23 -14.07
N LEU A 24 -8.90 3.18 -14.61
CA LEU A 24 -8.14 2.22 -13.81
C LEU A 24 -6.87 2.81 -13.19
N GLU A 25 -6.23 3.78 -13.85
CA GLU A 25 -5.10 4.54 -13.29
C GLU A 25 -5.54 5.53 -12.20
N GLU A 26 -6.78 6.04 -12.27
CA GLU A 26 -7.31 6.99 -11.27
C GLU A 26 -7.73 6.28 -9.97
N TYR A 27 -8.37 5.11 -10.06
CA TYR A 27 -8.93 4.40 -8.90
C TYR A 27 -8.20 3.10 -8.53
N GLY A 28 -7.15 2.75 -9.27
CA GLY A 28 -6.39 1.52 -9.07
C GLY A 28 -4.90 1.76 -8.90
N THR A 29 -4.23 0.83 -8.22
CA THR A 29 -2.77 0.84 -8.10
C THR A 29 -2.20 -0.35 -8.85
N ASN A 30 -1.30 -0.10 -9.80
CA ASN A 30 -0.64 -1.14 -10.58
C ASN A 30 0.53 -1.73 -9.78
N LEU A 31 0.30 -2.89 -9.15
CA LEU A 31 1.32 -3.60 -8.39
C LEU A 31 2.45 -4.11 -9.29
N THR A 32 2.17 -4.55 -10.51
CA THR A 32 3.22 -5.01 -11.44
C THR A 32 4.20 -3.88 -11.75
N LYS A 33 3.71 -2.67 -11.99
CA LYS A 33 4.55 -1.49 -12.19
C LYS A 33 5.36 -1.13 -10.94
N LEU A 34 4.74 -1.18 -9.76
CA LEU A 34 5.48 -0.96 -8.50
C LEU A 34 6.55 -2.02 -8.26
N ALA A 35 6.32 -3.26 -8.71
CA ALA A 35 7.29 -4.34 -8.63
C ALA A 35 8.48 -4.10 -9.57
N GLU A 36 8.23 -3.70 -10.82
CA GLU A 36 9.25 -3.30 -11.80
C GLU A 36 10.11 -2.14 -11.29
N GLU A 37 9.49 -1.19 -10.58
CA GLU A 37 10.17 -0.04 -9.96
C GLU A 37 10.88 -0.37 -8.63
N GLY A 38 10.77 -1.62 -8.13
CA GLY A 38 11.37 -2.04 -6.86
C GLY A 38 10.73 -1.42 -5.61
N LYS A 39 9.51 -0.88 -5.73
CA LYS A 39 8.79 -0.17 -4.65
C LYS A 39 7.97 -1.09 -3.75
N LEU A 40 7.69 -2.32 -4.15
CA LEU A 40 6.96 -3.29 -3.32
C LEU A 40 7.84 -3.92 -2.24
N ASP A 41 7.27 -4.24 -1.09
CA ASP A 41 7.97 -4.91 0.00
C ASP A 41 8.39 -6.34 -0.42
N PRO A 42 9.54 -6.85 0.05
CA PRO A 42 9.94 -8.22 -0.23
C PRO A 42 9.00 -9.21 0.45
N VAL A 43 8.46 -10.16 -0.32
CA VAL A 43 7.51 -11.15 0.20
C VAL A 43 8.27 -12.38 0.73
N VAL A 44 8.13 -12.64 2.03
CA VAL A 44 8.84 -13.72 2.73
C VAL A 44 7.86 -14.81 3.18
N GLY A 45 8.20 -16.08 2.94
CA GLY A 45 7.46 -17.24 3.47
C GLY A 45 6.10 -17.53 2.85
N ARG A 46 5.75 -16.92 1.70
CA ARG A 46 4.45 -17.10 1.01
C ARG A 46 4.55 -17.83 -0.34
N GLN A 47 5.68 -18.46 -0.63
CA GLN A 47 5.93 -19.16 -1.91
C GLN A 47 4.84 -20.20 -2.25
N PRO A 48 4.41 -21.08 -1.33
CA PRO A 48 3.38 -22.08 -1.66
C PRO A 48 2.03 -21.46 -2.05
N GLN A 49 1.66 -20.35 -1.39
CA GLN A 49 0.41 -19.64 -1.69
C GLN A 49 0.51 -18.90 -3.03
N ILE A 50 1.64 -18.26 -3.32
CA ILE A 50 1.87 -17.58 -4.61
C ILE A 50 1.87 -18.60 -5.75
N GLU A 51 2.57 -19.72 -5.63
CA GLU A 51 2.54 -20.81 -6.61
C GLU A 51 1.13 -21.33 -6.85
N ARG A 52 0.34 -21.51 -5.77
CA ARG A 52 -1.05 -21.92 -5.88
C ARG A 52 -1.90 -20.89 -6.61
N VAL A 53 -1.70 -19.60 -6.36
CA VAL A 53 -2.37 -18.50 -7.06
C VAL A 53 -2.05 -18.53 -8.56
N VAL A 54 -0.77 -18.64 -8.92
CA VAL A 54 -0.31 -18.78 -10.32
C VAL A 54 -0.97 -19.99 -10.99
N GLN A 55 -0.96 -21.14 -10.33
CA GLN A 55 -1.60 -22.36 -10.83
C GLN A 55 -3.09 -22.16 -11.10
N ILE A 56 -3.80 -21.48 -10.20
CA ILE A 56 -5.25 -21.24 -10.34
C ILE A 56 -5.53 -20.29 -11.51
N LEU A 57 -4.78 -19.19 -11.62
CA LEU A 57 -4.94 -18.20 -12.68
C LEU A 57 -4.73 -18.81 -14.08
N GLY A 58 -3.88 -19.84 -14.21
CA GLY A 58 -3.66 -20.57 -15.45
C GLY A 58 -4.74 -21.60 -15.82
N ARG A 59 -5.77 -21.80 -14.99
CA ARG A 59 -6.85 -22.78 -15.28
C ARG A 59 -7.83 -22.24 -16.31
N ARG A 60 -8.49 -23.15 -17.04
CA ARG A 60 -9.63 -22.82 -17.91
C ARG A 60 -10.94 -22.57 -17.14
N THR A 61 -11.09 -23.19 -15.98
CA THR A 61 -12.28 -23.07 -15.11
C THR A 61 -11.85 -22.95 -13.67
N LYS A 62 -12.67 -22.30 -12.83
CA LYS A 62 -12.30 -21.91 -11.46
C LYS A 62 -10.93 -21.23 -11.42
N ASN A 63 -10.78 -20.20 -12.26
CA ASN A 63 -9.51 -19.50 -12.53
C ASN A 63 -9.35 -18.20 -11.74
N ASN A 64 -10.29 -17.89 -10.84
CA ASN A 64 -10.17 -16.78 -9.90
C ASN A 64 -9.76 -17.33 -8.53
N PRO A 65 -8.52 -17.09 -8.06
CA PRO A 65 -8.14 -17.48 -6.70
C PRO A 65 -8.86 -16.59 -5.67
N CYS A 66 -9.30 -17.21 -4.58
CA CYS A 66 -9.84 -16.51 -3.42
C CYS A 66 -8.95 -16.79 -2.21
N LEU A 67 -8.18 -15.78 -1.77
CA LEU A 67 -7.34 -15.82 -0.59
C LEU A 67 -8.23 -15.75 0.66
N ILE A 68 -8.23 -16.84 1.43
CA ILE A 68 -9.03 -16.99 2.64
C ILE A 68 -8.11 -17.04 3.84
N GLY A 69 -8.23 -16.03 4.70
CA GLY A 69 -7.48 -15.93 5.95
C GLY A 69 -7.98 -14.75 6.78
N GLU A 70 -7.55 -14.69 8.02
CA GLU A 70 -7.93 -13.60 8.93
C GLU A 70 -7.32 -12.25 8.48
N PRO A 71 -7.87 -11.12 8.91
CA PRO A 71 -7.24 -9.81 8.68
C PRO A 71 -5.83 -9.78 9.27
N GLY A 72 -4.90 -9.09 8.59
CA GLY A 72 -3.53 -8.92 9.07
C GLY A 72 -2.56 -10.08 8.75
N VAL A 73 -3.01 -11.22 8.21
CA VAL A 73 -2.10 -12.33 7.86
C VAL A 73 -1.23 -12.08 6.63
N GLY A 74 -1.41 -10.96 5.91
CA GLY A 74 -0.65 -10.65 4.70
C GLY A 74 -1.24 -11.23 3.41
N LYS A 75 -2.57 -11.14 3.22
CA LYS A 75 -3.23 -11.52 1.96
C LYS A 75 -2.78 -10.62 0.79
N THR A 76 -2.65 -9.31 1.04
CA THR A 76 -2.14 -8.33 0.06
C THR A 76 -0.71 -8.65 -0.37
N ALA A 77 0.15 -9.08 0.57
CA ALA A 77 1.52 -9.48 0.26
C ALA A 77 1.59 -10.67 -0.74
N ILE A 78 0.58 -11.54 -0.80
CA ILE A 78 0.53 -12.60 -1.83
C ILE A 78 0.28 -12.01 -3.22
N ALA A 79 -0.57 -10.98 -3.33
CA ALA A 79 -0.82 -10.28 -4.59
C ALA A 79 0.40 -9.48 -5.05
N GLU A 80 1.10 -8.83 -4.12
CA GLU A 80 2.38 -8.18 -4.38
C GLU A 80 3.46 -9.18 -4.81
N GLY A 81 3.52 -10.35 -4.17
CA GLY A 81 4.44 -11.42 -4.53
C GLY A 81 4.15 -12.00 -5.91
N LEU A 82 2.88 -12.10 -6.30
CA LEU A 82 2.51 -12.43 -7.67
C LEU A 82 2.99 -11.36 -8.65
N ALA A 83 2.78 -10.08 -8.33
CA ALA A 83 3.22 -8.97 -9.17
C ALA A 83 4.75 -8.96 -9.36
N GLN A 84 5.52 -9.24 -8.30
CA GLN A 84 6.97 -9.42 -8.35
C GLN A 84 7.38 -10.57 -9.26
N ARG A 85 6.71 -11.73 -9.17
CA ARG A 85 6.99 -12.86 -10.06
C ARG A 85 6.73 -12.52 -11.53
N ILE A 86 5.61 -11.85 -11.82
CA ILE A 86 5.29 -11.42 -13.18
C ILE A 86 6.34 -10.43 -13.70
N ALA A 87 6.72 -9.43 -12.91
CA ALA A 87 7.74 -8.45 -13.28
C ALA A 87 9.12 -9.10 -13.53
N SER A 88 9.45 -10.17 -12.80
CA SER A 88 10.69 -10.93 -12.99
C SER A 88 10.66 -11.95 -14.13
N GLY A 89 9.49 -12.18 -14.75
CA GLY A 89 9.30 -13.25 -15.75
C GLY A 89 9.25 -14.67 -15.18
N ASP A 90 9.25 -14.84 -13.86
CA ASP A 90 9.12 -16.16 -13.19
C ASP A 90 7.65 -16.59 -13.09
N VAL A 91 6.95 -16.64 -14.23
CA VAL A 91 5.58 -17.13 -14.35
C VAL A 91 5.39 -17.89 -15.67
N PRO A 92 4.40 -18.79 -15.77
CA PRO A 92 4.08 -19.43 -17.05
C PRO A 92 3.59 -18.41 -18.09
N GLU A 93 3.78 -18.73 -19.38
CA GLU A 93 3.33 -17.92 -20.54
C GLU A 93 1.86 -17.47 -20.44
N THR A 94 1.00 -18.25 -19.78
CA THR A 94 -0.42 -17.91 -19.58
C THR A 94 -0.66 -16.65 -18.75
N ILE A 95 0.31 -16.26 -17.92
CA ILE A 95 0.22 -15.13 -16.97
C ILE A 95 1.33 -14.10 -17.25
N GLU A 96 2.30 -14.44 -18.09
CA GLU A 96 3.34 -13.53 -18.53
C GLU A 96 2.73 -12.28 -19.21
N GLY A 97 3.33 -11.12 -18.95
CA GLY A 97 2.86 -9.83 -19.46
C GLY A 97 1.58 -9.28 -18.81
N LYS A 98 0.94 -10.03 -17.91
CA LYS A 98 -0.27 -9.56 -17.20
C LYS A 98 0.04 -8.49 -16.15
N LYS A 99 -0.92 -7.61 -15.90
CA LYS A 99 -0.84 -6.53 -14.92
C LYS A 99 -1.73 -6.82 -13.73
N VAL A 100 -1.15 -6.89 -12.54
CA VAL A 100 -1.89 -7.00 -11.28
C VAL A 100 -2.23 -5.60 -10.80
N ILE A 101 -3.52 -5.32 -10.69
CA ILE A 101 -4.02 -3.99 -10.30
C ILE A 101 -4.92 -4.14 -9.09
N THR A 102 -4.64 -3.40 -8.01
CA THR A 102 -5.54 -3.34 -6.85
C THR A 102 -6.61 -2.28 -7.09
N LEU A 103 -7.85 -2.58 -6.68
CA LEU A 103 -8.92 -1.58 -6.68
C LEU A 103 -9.02 -0.92 -5.30
N ASP A 104 -8.99 0.40 -5.25
CA ASP A 104 -9.25 1.14 -4.02
C ASP A 104 -10.73 1.54 -3.94
N MET A 105 -11.46 0.87 -3.06
CA MET A 105 -12.87 1.15 -2.83
C MET A 105 -13.11 2.52 -2.19
N GLY A 106 -12.18 2.98 -1.34
CA GLY A 106 -12.24 4.30 -0.72
C GLY A 106 -12.17 5.42 -1.76
N LEU A 107 -11.27 5.31 -2.74
CA LEU A 107 -11.16 6.27 -3.83
C LEU A 107 -12.41 6.28 -4.72
N LEU A 108 -13.02 5.13 -4.96
CA LEU A 108 -14.25 5.06 -5.75
C LEU A 108 -15.44 5.76 -5.08
N VAL A 109 -15.56 5.64 -3.76
CA VAL A 109 -16.61 6.28 -2.97
C VAL A 109 -16.30 7.77 -2.76
N ALA A 110 -15.03 8.14 -2.64
CA ALA A 110 -14.60 9.51 -2.43
C ALA A 110 -15.11 10.45 -3.52
N GLY A 111 -15.68 11.57 -3.11
CA GLY A 111 -16.21 12.59 -4.02
C GLY A 111 -17.51 12.21 -4.72
N THR A 112 -18.12 11.05 -4.44
CA THR A 112 -19.48 10.74 -4.91
C THR A 112 -20.49 11.29 -3.91
N LYS A 113 -21.44 12.10 -4.39
CA LYS A 113 -22.56 12.61 -3.55
C LYS A 113 -23.77 11.68 -3.65
N TYR A 114 -23.87 10.95 -4.75
CA TYR A 114 -25.00 10.08 -5.06
C TYR A 114 -24.51 8.68 -5.41
N ARG A 115 -25.27 7.66 -4.99
CA ARG A 115 -24.98 6.24 -5.27
C ARG A 115 -24.82 5.94 -6.76
N GLY A 116 -25.56 6.63 -7.63
CA GLY A 116 -25.49 6.44 -9.08
C GLY A 116 -24.14 6.85 -9.69
N GLU A 117 -23.45 7.83 -9.11
CA GLU A 117 -22.13 8.27 -9.59
C GLU A 117 -21.07 7.18 -9.35
N PHE A 118 -21.13 6.51 -8.20
CA PHE A 118 -20.28 5.36 -7.90
C PHE A 118 -20.54 4.21 -8.88
N GLU A 119 -21.80 3.87 -9.13
CA GLU A 119 -22.15 2.81 -10.07
C GLU A 119 -21.66 3.11 -11.49
N GLU A 120 -21.74 4.37 -11.91
CA GLU A 120 -21.25 4.80 -13.22
C GLU A 120 -19.72 4.67 -13.31
N ARG A 121 -18.98 5.08 -12.27
CA ARG A 121 -17.52 4.87 -12.18
C ARG A 121 -17.15 3.39 -12.25
N LEU A 122 -17.85 2.55 -11.48
CA LEU A 122 -17.61 1.12 -11.47
C LEU A 122 -17.93 0.48 -12.83
N LYS A 123 -19.01 0.91 -13.50
CA LYS A 123 -19.34 0.46 -14.86
C LYS A 123 -18.23 0.83 -15.86
N LYS A 124 -17.70 2.05 -15.81
CA LYS A 124 -16.59 2.49 -16.67
C LYS A 124 -15.33 1.65 -16.44
N LEU A 125 -14.96 1.42 -15.17
CA LEU A 125 -13.87 0.52 -14.81
C LEU A 125 -14.04 -0.88 -15.38
N MET A 126 -15.24 -1.46 -15.24
CA MET A 126 -15.51 -2.80 -15.75
C MET A 126 -15.44 -2.87 -17.27
N GLU A 127 -15.87 -1.83 -17.99
CA GLU A 127 -15.71 -1.78 -19.45
C GLU A 127 -14.23 -1.66 -19.87
N GLU A 128 -13.41 -0.87 -19.18
CA GLU A 128 -11.96 -0.82 -19.44
C GLU A 128 -11.31 -2.19 -19.20
N ILE A 129 -11.68 -2.89 -18.13
CA ILE A 129 -11.10 -4.21 -17.81
C ILE A 129 -11.52 -5.27 -18.82
N LYS A 130 -12.78 -5.27 -19.26
CA LYS A 130 -13.25 -6.21 -20.30
C LYS A 130 -12.53 -6.05 -21.64
N GLN A 131 -12.01 -4.86 -21.94
CA GLN A 131 -11.29 -4.59 -23.18
C GLN A 131 -9.82 -5.03 -23.11
N SER A 132 -9.34 -5.49 -21.95
CA SER A 132 -7.96 -5.88 -21.74
C SER A 132 -7.84 -7.23 -21.01
N ASP A 133 -7.51 -8.27 -21.78
CA ASP A 133 -7.26 -9.62 -21.25
C ASP A 133 -5.97 -9.75 -20.41
N GLU A 134 -5.17 -8.67 -20.37
CA GLU A 134 -3.91 -8.58 -19.65
C GLU A 134 -4.09 -8.26 -18.16
N ILE A 135 -5.30 -7.92 -17.71
CA ILE A 135 -5.51 -7.42 -16.34
C ILE A 135 -5.92 -8.54 -15.40
N ILE A 136 -5.24 -8.59 -14.25
CA ILE A 136 -5.66 -9.35 -13.08
C ILE A 136 -6.03 -8.36 -11.99
N LEU A 137 -7.32 -8.31 -11.64
CA LEU A 137 -7.79 -7.40 -10.60
C LEU A 137 -7.61 -8.03 -9.21
N PHE A 138 -6.90 -7.36 -8.30
CA PHE A 138 -6.90 -7.71 -6.89
C PHE A 138 -7.99 -6.92 -6.16
N ILE A 139 -8.87 -7.65 -5.48
CA ILE A 139 -9.98 -7.09 -4.71
C ILE A 139 -9.83 -7.55 -3.28
N ASP A 140 -9.45 -6.63 -2.39
CA ASP A 140 -9.54 -6.90 -0.95
C ASP A 140 -10.99 -6.82 -0.49
N GLU A 141 -11.32 -7.60 0.54
CA GLU A 141 -12.67 -7.73 1.06
C GLU A 141 -13.72 -7.98 -0.03
N VAL A 142 -13.45 -8.89 -0.96
CA VAL A 142 -14.28 -9.15 -2.15
C VAL A 142 -15.75 -9.46 -1.82
N HIS A 143 -16.03 -9.92 -0.59
CA HIS A 143 -17.38 -10.14 -0.09
C HIS A 143 -18.20 -8.84 0.00
N THR A 144 -17.59 -7.67 0.20
CA THR A 144 -18.27 -6.36 0.23
C THR A 144 -18.90 -6.01 -1.12
N LEU A 145 -18.28 -6.45 -2.21
CA LEU A 145 -18.76 -6.23 -3.58
C LEU A 145 -19.80 -7.27 -4.02
N ILE A 146 -19.88 -8.40 -3.32
CA ILE A 146 -20.71 -9.56 -3.69
C ILE A 146 -21.91 -9.71 -2.77
N GLY A 147 -21.76 -9.30 -1.51
CA GLY A 147 -22.76 -9.39 -0.45
C GLY A 147 -23.88 -8.39 -0.66
N ALA A 148 -25.07 -8.89 -1.00
CA ALA A 148 -26.25 -8.08 -1.17
C ALA A 148 -26.68 -7.45 0.18
N GLY A 149 -26.54 -6.12 0.30
CA GLY A 149 -27.44 -5.26 1.07
C GLY A 149 -27.48 -5.37 2.60
N ALA A 150 -26.53 -6.01 3.27
CA ALA A 150 -26.59 -6.21 4.73
C ALA A 150 -25.76 -5.22 5.57
N ALA A 151 -24.81 -4.49 4.99
CA ALA A 151 -24.09 -3.43 5.68
C ALA A 151 -24.73 -2.07 5.36
N GLU A 152 -24.98 -1.24 6.38
CA GLU A 152 -25.44 0.15 6.25
C GLU A 152 -24.40 0.96 5.45
N GLY A 153 -24.50 0.94 4.12
CA GLY A 153 -23.50 1.54 3.23
C GLY A 153 -23.00 0.63 2.10
N ALA A 154 -23.41 -0.64 2.05
CA ALA A 154 -23.09 -1.54 0.93
C ALA A 154 -23.71 -0.98 -0.37
N ILE A 155 -22.86 -0.32 -1.15
CA ILE A 155 -23.22 0.18 -2.47
C ILE A 155 -23.41 -1.04 -3.37
N ASP A 156 -24.42 -1.01 -4.23
CA ASP A 156 -24.92 -2.14 -5.02
C ASP A 156 -23.99 -2.54 -6.20
N ALA A 157 -22.70 -2.72 -5.91
CA ALA A 157 -21.68 -3.17 -6.83
C ALA A 157 -21.91 -4.62 -7.29
N ALA A 158 -22.66 -5.41 -6.50
CA ALA A 158 -22.96 -6.80 -6.78
C ALA A 158 -23.68 -6.99 -8.12
N ASN A 159 -24.59 -6.09 -8.46
CA ASN A 159 -25.32 -6.12 -9.72
C ASN A 159 -24.44 -5.87 -10.96
N ILE A 160 -23.27 -5.23 -10.77
CA ILE A 160 -22.31 -4.97 -11.86
C ILE A 160 -21.25 -6.08 -11.93
N LEU A 161 -20.72 -6.51 -10.79
CA LEU A 161 -19.59 -7.44 -10.72
C LEU A 161 -20.00 -8.91 -10.86
N LYS A 162 -21.12 -9.33 -10.26
CA LYS A 162 -21.56 -10.73 -10.35
C LYS A 162 -21.74 -11.21 -11.80
N PRO A 163 -22.38 -10.44 -12.71
CA PRO A 163 -22.53 -10.89 -14.08
C PRO A 163 -21.19 -11.02 -14.82
N ALA A 164 -20.24 -10.10 -14.62
CA ALA A 164 -18.91 -10.15 -15.24
C ALA A 164 -18.11 -11.37 -14.75
N LEU A 165 -18.12 -11.61 -13.43
CA LEU A 165 -17.48 -12.78 -12.81
C LEU A 165 -18.13 -14.09 -13.29
N ALA A 166 -19.46 -14.16 -13.30
CA ALA A 166 -20.20 -15.35 -13.71
C ALA A 166 -19.97 -15.69 -15.19
N ARG A 167 -19.89 -14.68 -16.07
CA ARG A 167 -19.57 -14.87 -17.49
C ARG A 167 -18.08 -15.19 -17.73
N GLY A 168 -17.21 -14.92 -16.76
CA GLY A 168 -15.77 -15.12 -16.90
C GLY A 168 -15.08 -14.03 -17.72
N GLU A 169 -15.72 -12.86 -17.83
CA GLU A 169 -15.17 -11.67 -18.51
C GLU A 169 -14.15 -10.93 -17.64
N LEU A 170 -14.09 -11.27 -16.34
CA LEU A 170 -13.20 -10.66 -15.36
C LEU A 170 -12.34 -11.74 -14.70
N GLN A 171 -11.02 -11.60 -14.82
CA GLN A 171 -10.06 -12.37 -14.03
C GLN A 171 -9.65 -11.57 -12.78
N CYS A 172 -9.80 -12.17 -11.61
CA CYS A 172 -9.49 -11.50 -10.36
C CYS A 172 -8.93 -12.43 -9.27
N ILE A 173 -8.26 -11.81 -8.31
CA ILE A 173 -7.83 -12.38 -7.04
C ILE A 173 -8.68 -11.72 -5.96
N GLY A 174 -9.53 -12.49 -5.29
CA GLY A 174 -10.33 -11.98 -4.18
C GLY A 174 -9.65 -12.30 -2.85
N ALA A 175 -9.63 -11.37 -1.90
CA ALA A 175 -9.26 -11.64 -0.52
C ALA A 175 -10.47 -11.48 0.41
N THR A 176 -10.63 -12.41 1.36
CA THR A 176 -11.75 -12.41 2.31
C THR A 176 -11.43 -13.26 3.54
N THR A 177 -12.32 -13.25 4.54
CA THR A 177 -12.27 -14.17 5.69
C THR A 177 -13.02 -15.46 5.39
N LEU A 178 -12.79 -16.50 6.19
CA LEU A 178 -13.45 -17.80 5.99
C LEU A 178 -14.97 -17.71 6.13
N ASP A 179 -15.45 -16.93 7.09
CA ASP A 179 -16.88 -16.79 7.34
C ASP A 179 -17.57 -16.07 6.20
N GLU A 180 -16.98 -15.00 5.69
CA GLU A 180 -17.53 -14.23 4.58
C GLU A 180 -17.49 -15.02 3.26
N TYR A 181 -16.44 -15.82 3.05
CA TYR A 181 -16.40 -16.76 1.92
C TYR A 181 -17.57 -17.75 1.95
N ARG A 182 -17.81 -18.37 3.11
CA ARG A 182 -18.91 -19.34 3.31
C ARG A 182 -20.29 -18.71 3.14
N LYS A 183 -20.47 -17.48 3.63
CA LYS A 183 -21.76 -16.78 3.57
C LYS A 183 -22.09 -16.28 2.15
N HIS A 184 -21.12 -15.73 1.43
CA HIS A 184 -21.39 -14.95 0.22
C HIS A 184 -20.87 -15.54 -1.08
N ILE A 185 -19.83 -16.40 -1.05
CA ILE A 185 -19.20 -16.93 -2.26
C ILE A 185 -19.52 -18.42 -2.44
N GLU A 186 -19.33 -19.23 -1.40
CA GLU A 186 -19.56 -20.68 -1.47
C GLU A 186 -21.04 -21.04 -1.68
N LYS A 187 -21.96 -20.23 -1.14
CA LYS A 187 -23.41 -20.43 -1.30
C LYS A 187 -23.96 -19.96 -2.64
N ASP A 188 -23.22 -19.17 -3.41
CA ASP A 188 -23.68 -18.64 -4.69
C ASP A 188 -23.17 -19.53 -5.86
N PRO A 189 -24.05 -20.29 -6.54
CA PRO A 189 -23.63 -21.23 -7.58
C PRO A 189 -22.91 -20.58 -8.77
N ALA A 190 -23.13 -19.28 -9.02
CA ALA A 190 -22.47 -18.58 -10.11
C ALA A 190 -21.00 -18.29 -9.76
N LEU A 191 -20.72 -17.97 -8.49
CA LEU A 191 -19.39 -17.62 -8.00
C LEU A 191 -18.57 -18.84 -7.61
N GLU A 192 -19.19 -19.87 -7.04
CA GLU A 192 -18.54 -21.13 -6.66
C GLU A 192 -17.88 -21.85 -7.86
N ARG A 193 -18.40 -21.62 -9.07
CA ARG A 193 -17.87 -22.13 -10.34
C ARG A 193 -16.72 -21.29 -10.93
N ARG A 194 -16.43 -20.15 -10.32
CA ARG A 194 -15.42 -19.18 -10.78
C ARG A 194 -14.27 -19.04 -9.79
N PHE A 195 -14.57 -19.09 -8.51
CA PHE A 195 -13.56 -18.99 -7.46
C PHE A 195 -13.00 -20.34 -7.02
N GLN A 196 -11.70 -20.35 -6.75
CA GLN A 196 -11.00 -21.45 -6.09
C GLN A 196 -10.40 -20.94 -4.78
N PRO A 197 -10.73 -21.54 -3.62
CA PRO A 197 -10.19 -21.10 -2.34
C PRO A 197 -8.68 -21.43 -2.22
N VAL A 198 -7.95 -20.50 -1.63
CA VAL A 198 -6.53 -20.60 -1.25
C VAL A 198 -6.43 -20.19 0.22
N LYS A 199 -6.08 -21.15 1.08
CA LYS A 199 -5.95 -20.87 2.52
C LYS A 199 -4.65 -20.11 2.79
N VAL A 200 -4.77 -19.02 3.54
CA VAL A 200 -3.66 -18.20 4.01
C VAL A 200 -3.63 -18.29 5.54
N PRO A 201 -2.81 -19.19 6.10
CA PRO A 201 -2.69 -19.31 7.55
C PRO A 201 -1.92 -18.12 8.13
N GLU A 202 -2.17 -17.85 9.41
CA GLU A 202 -1.28 -17.04 10.25
C GLU A 202 0.13 -17.67 10.21
N PRO A 203 1.19 -16.89 9.95
CA PRO A 203 2.56 -17.40 10.00
C PRO A 203 2.97 -17.74 11.42
N THR A 204 3.93 -18.65 11.53
CA THR A 204 4.59 -18.97 12.80
C THR A 204 5.40 -17.77 13.33
N VAL A 205 5.79 -17.83 14.60
CA VAL A 205 6.67 -16.81 15.19
C VAL A 205 7.99 -16.73 14.41
N ASP A 206 8.57 -17.87 14.06
CA ASP A 206 9.84 -17.93 13.31
C ASP A 206 9.70 -17.35 11.90
N GLU A 207 8.63 -17.68 11.18
CA GLU A 207 8.33 -17.07 9.88
C GLU A 207 8.12 -15.57 10.01
N THR A 208 7.46 -15.12 11.06
CA THR A 208 7.25 -13.69 11.33
C THR A 208 8.57 -12.97 11.58
N ILE A 209 9.51 -13.58 12.30
CA ILE A 209 10.85 -13.02 12.48
C ILE A 209 11.55 -12.83 11.11
N GLN A 210 11.41 -13.79 10.19
CA GLN A 210 11.97 -13.66 8.84
C GLN A 210 11.27 -12.55 8.03
N ILE A 211 9.94 -12.42 8.15
CA ILE A 211 9.18 -11.31 7.55
C ILE A 211 9.69 -9.97 8.07
N LEU A 212 9.82 -9.82 9.39
CA LEU A 212 10.35 -8.60 10.01
C LEU A 212 11.78 -8.28 9.55
N LYS A 213 12.64 -9.30 9.39
CA LYS A 213 14.00 -9.13 8.85
C LYS A 213 13.98 -8.63 7.41
N GLY A 214 13.06 -9.13 6.58
CA GLY A 214 12.88 -8.66 5.20
C GLY A 214 12.39 -7.21 5.12
N LEU A 215 11.53 -6.79 6.05
CA LEU A 215 11.01 -5.42 6.11
C LEU A 215 11.96 -4.42 6.79
N ARG A 216 12.94 -4.90 7.56
CA ARG A 216 13.83 -4.11 8.41
C ARG A 216 14.40 -2.88 7.70
N GLU A 217 15.03 -3.06 6.53
CA GLU A 217 15.72 -1.98 5.82
C GLU A 217 14.79 -0.79 5.53
N ARG A 218 13.55 -1.06 5.12
CA ARG A 218 12.57 -0.03 4.80
C ARG A 218 12.12 0.74 6.03
N TYR A 219 11.87 0.05 7.14
CA TYR A 219 11.53 0.70 8.42
C TYR A 219 12.71 1.46 9.01
N GLU A 220 13.94 0.96 8.87
CA GLU A 220 15.16 1.67 9.30
C GLU A 220 15.32 2.99 8.54
N ILE A 221 15.12 2.99 7.22
CA ILE A 221 15.14 4.21 6.39
C ILE A 221 14.01 5.15 6.79
N HIS A 222 12.79 4.62 6.93
CA HIS A 222 11.61 5.41 7.27
C HIS A 222 11.78 6.14 8.61
N HIS A 223 12.19 5.41 9.66
CA HIS A 223 12.36 5.94 11.01
C HIS A 223 13.71 6.57 11.30
N LYS A 224 14.68 6.41 10.40
CA LYS A 224 16.07 6.88 10.54
C LYS A 224 16.76 6.32 11.78
N LEU A 225 16.55 5.03 12.05
CA LEU A 225 17.16 4.31 13.18
C LEU A 225 17.52 2.88 12.76
N ARG A 226 18.20 2.14 13.64
CA ARG A 226 18.52 0.73 13.41
C ARG A 226 17.77 -0.16 14.39
N TYR A 227 17.15 -1.21 13.89
CA TYR A 227 16.51 -2.24 14.71
C TYR A 227 17.53 -3.34 15.01
N THR A 228 17.59 -3.82 16.25
CA THR A 228 18.46 -4.96 16.60
C THR A 228 17.75 -6.27 16.28
N ASP A 229 18.49 -7.35 16.01
CA ASP A 229 17.89 -8.67 15.78
C ASP A 229 17.01 -9.10 16.96
N ASP A 230 17.47 -8.86 18.19
CA ASP A 230 16.72 -9.11 19.41
C ASP A 230 15.40 -8.33 19.47
N SER A 231 15.36 -7.11 18.94
CA SER A 231 14.13 -6.32 18.90
C SER A 231 13.07 -6.93 17.97
N LEU A 232 13.50 -7.50 16.83
CA LEU A 232 12.59 -8.18 15.89
C LEU A 232 12.05 -9.49 16.50
N VAL A 233 12.93 -10.25 17.16
CA VAL A 233 12.54 -11.48 17.87
C VAL A 233 11.55 -11.15 18.99
N ALA A 234 11.84 -10.13 19.80
CA ALA A 234 10.97 -9.70 20.89
C ALA A 234 9.61 -9.23 20.37
N ALA A 235 9.56 -8.46 19.28
CA ALA A 235 8.30 -8.01 18.69
C ALA A 235 7.42 -9.18 18.24
N ALA A 236 8.00 -10.19 17.57
CA ALA A 236 7.26 -11.38 17.15
C ALA A 236 6.76 -12.21 18.35
N GLN A 237 7.62 -12.48 19.34
CA GLN A 237 7.28 -13.29 20.51
C GLN A 237 6.26 -12.61 21.42
N LEU A 238 6.48 -11.33 21.77
CA LEU A 238 5.62 -10.59 22.68
C LEU A 238 4.25 -10.29 22.05
N SER A 239 4.20 -9.94 20.76
CA SER A 239 2.91 -9.76 20.08
C SER A 239 2.13 -11.06 19.99
N TYR A 240 2.80 -12.20 19.75
CA TYR A 240 2.15 -13.50 19.76
C TYR A 240 1.56 -13.84 21.14
N GLN A 241 2.31 -13.60 22.22
CA GLN A 241 1.91 -13.97 23.58
C GLN A 241 0.86 -13.04 24.20
N TYR A 242 0.97 -11.73 23.97
CA TYR A 242 0.20 -10.73 24.72
C TYR A 242 -0.90 -10.02 23.91
N ILE A 243 -0.88 -10.12 22.57
CA ILE A 243 -1.91 -9.52 21.70
C ILE A 243 -2.68 -10.66 21.03
N SER A 244 -3.81 -11.05 21.62
CA SER A 244 -4.59 -12.23 21.21
C SER A 244 -5.74 -11.94 20.23
N ASP A 245 -6.11 -10.67 20.08
CA ASP A 245 -7.20 -10.19 19.22
C ASP A 245 -6.77 -9.91 17.78
N ARG A 246 -5.46 -9.94 17.51
CA ARG A 246 -4.87 -9.74 16.17
C ARG A 246 -3.96 -10.92 15.79
N PHE A 247 -3.71 -11.04 14.49
CA PHE A 247 -2.93 -12.12 13.90
C PHE A 247 -1.55 -11.62 13.44
N LEU A 248 -0.56 -12.51 13.46
CA LEU A 248 0.73 -12.28 12.82
C LEU A 248 0.58 -12.24 11.28
N PRO A 249 1.47 -11.54 10.55
CA PRO A 249 2.58 -10.73 11.07
C PRO A 249 2.19 -9.29 11.45
N ASP A 250 0.98 -8.84 11.12
CA ASP A 250 0.52 -7.45 11.26
C ASP A 250 0.76 -6.86 12.66
N LYS A 251 0.33 -7.56 13.73
CA LYS A 251 0.57 -7.09 15.11
C LYS A 251 2.05 -6.94 15.48
N ALA A 252 2.95 -7.73 14.88
CA ALA A 252 4.38 -7.64 15.17
C ALA A 252 5.02 -6.46 14.41
N ILE A 253 4.57 -6.23 13.18
CA ILE A 253 4.97 -5.08 12.36
C ILE A 253 4.56 -3.78 13.05
N ASP A 254 3.32 -3.71 13.54
CA ASP A 254 2.79 -2.57 14.29
C ASP A 254 3.63 -2.24 15.53
N LEU A 255 4.07 -3.24 16.29
CA LEU A 255 4.97 -3.02 17.45
C LEU A 255 6.34 -2.45 17.04
N ILE A 256 6.91 -2.91 15.92
CA ILE A 256 8.18 -2.40 15.39
C ILE A 256 8.04 -0.95 14.92
N ASP A 257 6.93 -0.64 14.25
CA ASP A 257 6.62 0.70 13.76
C ASP A 257 6.43 1.68 14.94
N GLU A 258 5.60 1.31 15.92
CA GLU A 258 5.34 2.10 17.14
C GLU A 258 6.61 2.30 17.98
N ALA A 259 7.44 1.27 18.13
CA ALA A 259 8.71 1.41 18.82
C ALA A 259 9.66 2.38 18.09
N GLY A 260 9.70 2.30 16.76
CA GLY A 260 10.53 3.15 15.93
C GLY A 260 10.10 4.62 15.98
N SER A 261 8.80 4.87 15.80
CA SER A 261 8.21 6.21 15.85
C SER A 261 8.46 6.87 17.22
N ARG A 262 8.34 6.10 18.31
CA ARG A 262 8.57 6.57 19.68
C ARG A 262 10.02 6.96 19.94
N VAL A 263 10.98 6.16 19.48
CA VAL A 263 12.41 6.48 19.63
C VAL A 263 12.75 7.74 18.83
N ARG A 264 12.26 7.83 17.59
CA ARG A 264 12.45 9.02 16.75
C ARG A 264 11.87 10.28 17.39
N LEU A 265 10.66 10.20 17.95
CA LEU A 265 10.04 11.33 18.64
C LEU A 265 10.88 11.80 19.82
N ARG A 266 11.43 10.88 20.62
CA ARG A 266 12.32 11.22 21.75
C ARG A 266 13.59 11.92 21.28
N HIS A 267 14.21 11.46 20.20
CA HIS A 267 15.41 12.10 19.65
C HIS A 267 15.12 13.42 18.90
N ALA A 268 13.90 13.62 18.40
CA ALA A 268 13.48 14.90 17.84
C ALA A 268 13.27 15.97 18.92
N GLN A 269 13.10 15.57 20.19
CA GLN A 269 13.10 16.52 21.27
C GLN A 269 14.53 17.01 21.50
N VAL A 270 14.77 18.27 21.14
CA VAL A 270 15.96 19.02 21.52
C VAL A 270 16.17 18.82 23.04
N PRO A 271 17.40 18.47 23.49
CA PRO A 271 17.71 18.33 24.91
C PRO A 271 17.19 19.52 25.70
N GLU A 272 16.76 19.29 26.94
CA GLU A 272 16.17 20.35 27.78
C GLU A 272 17.11 21.55 27.92
N GLU A 273 18.41 21.29 28.10
CA GLU A 273 19.50 22.29 28.10
C GLU A 273 19.52 23.12 26.80
N ALA A 274 19.44 22.47 25.64
CA ALA A 274 19.42 23.16 24.35
C ALA A 274 18.11 23.93 24.10
N ARG A 275 16.98 23.50 24.68
CA ARG A 275 15.72 24.26 24.67
C ARG A 275 15.77 25.47 25.60
N GLU A 276 16.42 25.37 26.74
CA GLU A 276 16.63 26.50 27.67
C GLU A 276 17.54 27.55 27.04
N LEU A 277 18.66 27.13 26.45
CA LEU A 277 19.54 27.98 25.65
C LEU A 277 18.77 28.67 24.53
N GLU A 278 17.95 27.95 23.74
CA GLU A 278 17.17 28.55 22.66
C GLU A 278 16.13 29.58 23.16
N LYS A 279 15.52 29.35 24.34
CA LYS A 279 14.61 30.31 24.98
C LYS A 279 15.36 31.56 25.45
N GLU A 280 16.50 31.40 26.11
CA GLU A 280 17.35 32.51 26.57
C GLU A 280 17.82 33.35 25.36
N LEU A 281 18.24 32.70 24.28
CA LEU A 281 18.67 33.33 23.04
C LEU A 281 17.54 34.13 22.38
N ARG A 282 16.31 33.58 22.36
CA ARG A 282 15.12 34.30 21.86
C ARG A 282 14.79 35.51 22.72
N GLN A 283 14.91 35.40 24.04
CA GLN A 283 14.65 36.51 24.95
C GLN A 283 15.67 37.63 24.77
N ILE A 284 16.97 37.30 24.74
CA ILE A 284 18.05 38.27 24.50
C ILE A 284 17.91 38.92 23.12
N THR A 285 17.56 38.16 22.09
CA THR A 285 17.31 38.70 20.75
C THR A 285 16.17 39.72 20.76
N LYS A 286 15.09 39.44 21.49
CA LYS A 286 13.95 40.34 21.64
C LYS A 286 14.34 41.62 22.40
N GLU A 287 14.99 41.47 23.55
CA GLU A 287 15.46 42.59 24.38
C GLU A 287 16.46 43.48 23.62
N LYS A 288 17.36 42.87 22.82
CA LYS A 288 18.29 43.57 21.95
C LYS A 288 17.55 44.40 20.90
N ASN A 289 16.57 43.80 20.23
CA ASN A 289 15.77 44.49 19.21
C ASN A 289 14.95 45.66 19.81
N GLU A 290 14.48 45.51 21.04
CA GLU A 290 13.80 46.58 21.78
C GLU A 290 14.77 47.71 22.17
N ALA A 291 15.97 47.39 22.66
CA ALA A 291 17.01 48.37 22.98
C ALA A 291 17.45 49.17 21.75
N VAL A 292 17.63 48.51 20.60
CA VAL A 292 17.94 49.17 19.32
C VAL A 292 16.83 50.13 18.90
N ARG A 293 15.55 49.73 19.03
CA ARG A 293 14.41 50.61 18.72
C ARG A 293 14.31 51.80 19.68
N GLY A 294 14.67 51.59 20.95
CA GLY A 294 14.73 52.63 21.97
C GLY A 294 15.96 53.54 21.89
N GLN A 295 16.86 53.33 20.92
CA GLN A 295 18.14 54.04 20.78
C GLN A 295 19.09 53.89 21.98
N ASP A 296 18.91 52.84 22.78
CA ASP A 296 19.81 52.46 23.87
C ASP A 296 20.94 51.57 23.32
N PHE A 297 21.92 52.21 22.69
CA PHE A 297 23.00 51.53 21.98
C PHE A 297 24.00 50.82 22.91
N GLU A 298 24.17 51.28 24.15
CA GLU A 298 25.02 50.61 25.14
C GLU A 298 24.39 49.27 25.56
N LYS A 299 23.10 49.26 25.90
CA LYS A 299 22.38 48.04 26.26
C LYS A 299 22.25 47.07 25.08
N ALA A 300 22.08 47.59 23.86
CA ALA A 300 22.08 46.75 22.66
C ALA A 300 23.44 46.07 22.41
N GLY A 301 24.55 46.75 22.74
CA GLY A 301 25.91 46.21 22.64
C GLY A 301 26.13 45.03 23.58
N THR A 302 25.78 45.18 24.86
CA THR A 302 25.95 44.11 25.87
C THR A 302 25.10 42.87 25.57
N LEU A 303 23.85 43.06 25.12
CA LEU A 303 22.97 41.97 24.71
C LEU A 303 23.46 41.26 23.44
N ARG A 304 24.15 41.97 22.53
CA ARG A 304 24.78 41.36 21.36
C ARG A 304 25.94 40.46 21.75
N ASP A 305 26.79 40.90 22.67
CA ASP A 305 27.94 40.10 23.11
C ASP A 305 27.47 38.85 23.88
N ARG A 306 26.42 38.98 24.70
CA ARG A 306 25.78 37.83 25.37
C ARG A 306 25.13 36.85 24.39
N GLU A 307 24.52 37.33 23.31
CA GLU A 307 23.99 36.47 22.24
C GLU A 307 25.11 35.69 21.52
N ILE A 308 26.30 36.29 21.34
CA ILE A 308 27.44 35.63 20.71
C ILE A 308 27.99 34.52 21.62
N GLU A 309 28.09 34.77 22.94
CA GLU A 309 28.48 33.76 23.92
C GLU A 309 27.52 32.56 23.92
N LEU A 310 26.21 32.81 24.00
CA LEU A 310 25.18 31.76 24.04
C LEU A 310 25.03 30.98 22.73
N ARG A 311 25.50 31.52 21.59
CA ARG A 311 25.58 30.77 20.32
C ARG A 311 26.83 29.89 20.22
N ALA A 312 27.82 30.11 21.08
CA ALA A 312 29.08 29.39 21.07
C ALA A 312 29.10 28.20 22.06
N GLU A 313 28.22 28.22 23.07
CA GLU A 313 27.86 27.05 23.90
C GLU A 313 26.99 26.04 23.15
#